data_AF-A0A1E8FMF5-F1
#
_entry.id   AF-A0A1E8FMF5-F1
#
_cell.length_a   1.000
_cell.length_b   1.000
_cell.length_c   1.000
_cell.angle_alpha   90.00
_cell.angle_beta   90.00
_cell.angle_gamma   90.00
#
_symmetry.space_group_name_H-M   'P 1'
#
loop_
_entity.id
_entity.type
_entity.pdbx_description
1 polymer ?
#
loop_
_entity_poly.entity_id
_entity_poly.type
_entity_poly.pdbx_seq_one_letter_code
_entity_poly.pdbx_strand_id
1 'polypeptide(L)'
;MEQLVTVKQGMQPRFGNVLVGIVKIGVAEGAPAIQLWIRTAGQERKQAFREGQSTPLPGTGTLRIDSITPAQGDAAATATLAYTGSE
;
A
#
# COMPACT_ATOMS: atom_id res chain seq x y z
N MET A 1 -3.61 4.85 -17.09
CA MET A 1 -2.16 4.50 -17.04
C MET A 1 -1.86 3.92 -15.66
N GLU A 2 -1.17 2.78 -15.59
CA GLU A 2 -0.80 2.16 -14.30
C GLU A 2 0.56 2.69 -13.83
N GLN A 3 0.67 2.99 -12.53
CA GLN A 3 1.89 3.45 -11.87
C GLN A 3 2.31 2.44 -10.80
N LEU A 4 3.53 1.92 -10.91
CA LEU A 4 4.15 1.08 -9.88
C LEU A 4 4.99 1.92 -8.91
N VAL A 5 4.80 1.72 -7.60
CA VAL A 5 5.52 2.42 -6.55
C VAL A 5 6.04 1.42 -5.53
N THR A 6 7.36 1.30 -5.42
CA THR A 6 8.00 0.52 -4.36
C THR A 6 8.07 1.33 -3.07
N VAL A 7 7.63 0.73 -1.97
CA VAL A 7 7.52 1.37 -0.67
C VAL A 7 8.15 0.54 0.44
N LYS A 8 8.48 1.23 1.53
CA LYS A 8 8.99 0.67 2.79
C LYS A 8 8.14 1.17 3.95
N GLN A 9 8.24 0.50 5.08
CA GLN A 9 7.61 0.96 6.32
C GLN A 9 8.01 2.41 6.64
N GLY A 10 7.02 3.22 7.05
CA GLY A 10 7.19 4.64 7.35
C GLY A 10 7.01 5.57 6.14
N MET A 11 7.05 5.07 4.90
CA MET A 11 6.78 5.89 3.72
C MET A 11 5.32 6.32 3.64
N GLN A 12 5.05 7.44 2.96
CA GLN A 12 3.71 7.99 2.77
C GLN A 12 3.49 8.50 1.34
N PRO A 13 3.49 7.62 0.32
CA PRO A 13 3.17 8.03 -1.04
C PRO A 13 1.79 8.71 -1.14
N ARG A 14 1.69 9.61 -2.11
CA ARG A 14 0.45 10.30 -2.45
C ARG A 14 -0.02 9.85 -3.83
N PHE A 15 -1.30 9.50 -3.90
CA PHE A 15 -1.99 9.22 -5.16
C PHE A 15 -3.15 10.21 -5.24
N GLY A 16 -3.14 11.12 -6.22
CA GLY A 16 -4.12 12.21 -6.31
C GLY A 16 -4.22 13.01 -5.00
N ASN A 17 -5.40 13.01 -4.38
CA ASN A 17 -5.66 13.67 -3.09
C ASN A 17 -5.56 12.73 -1.87
N VAL A 18 -5.12 11.49 -2.05
CA VAL A 18 -5.06 10.46 -1.01
C VAL A 18 -3.62 10.23 -0.56
N LEU A 19 -3.38 10.30 0.75
CA LEU A 19 -2.12 9.90 1.38
C LEU A 19 -2.22 8.46 1.86
N VAL A 20 -1.27 7.63 1.44
CA VAL A 20 -1.22 6.20 1.82
C VAL A 20 0.02 5.98 2.67
N GLY A 21 -0.16 5.92 3.99
CA GLY A 21 0.93 5.62 4.92
C GLY A 21 1.21 4.12 5.02
N ILE A 22 2.48 3.74 4.94
CA ILE A 22 2.90 2.35 5.11
C ILE A 22 3.21 2.10 6.58
N VAL A 23 2.25 1.50 7.29
CA VAL A 23 2.32 1.32 8.74
C VAL A 23 3.24 0.16 9.10
N LYS A 24 3.10 -0.97 8.40
CA LYS A 24 3.87 -2.18 8.64
C LYS A 24 3.92 -3.03 7.37
N ILE A 25 5.08 -3.64 7.10
CA ILE A 25 5.24 -4.68 6.08
C ILE A 25 5.88 -5.88 6.78
N GLY A 26 5.36 -7.08 6.58
CA GLY A 26 5.92 -8.28 7.20
C GLY A 26 5.08 -9.53 6.93
N VAL A 27 5.01 -10.42 7.92
CA VAL A 27 4.21 -11.65 7.86
C VAL A 27 3.07 -11.56 8.88
N ALA A 28 1.86 -11.89 8.44
CA ALA A 28 0.68 -12.08 9.29
C ALA A 28 0.06 -13.43 8.96
N GLU A 29 -0.27 -14.24 9.96
CA GLU A 29 -0.91 -15.56 9.77
C GLU A 29 -0.15 -16.46 8.78
N GLY A 30 1.19 -16.42 8.80
CA GLY A 30 2.03 -17.25 7.94
C GLY A 30 2.22 -16.75 6.49
N ALA A 31 1.57 -15.65 6.08
CA ALA A 31 1.72 -15.08 4.74
C ALA A 31 2.21 -13.62 4.77
N PRO A 32 2.85 -13.12 3.69
CA PRO A 32 3.19 -11.70 3.56
C PRO A 32 1.96 -10.79 3.68
N ALA A 33 2.11 -9.66 4.37
CA ALA A 33 1.07 -8.66 4.58
C ALA A 33 1.64 -7.25 4.68
N ILE A 34 0.83 -6.28 4.28
CA ILE A 34 1.08 -4.86 4.41
C ILE A 34 -0.11 -4.17 5.08
N GLN A 35 0.15 -3.36 6.09
CA GLN A 35 -0.85 -2.50 6.70
C GLN A 35 -0.71 -1.08 6.18
N LEU A 36 -1.77 -0.58 5.57
CA LEU A 36 -1.86 0.77 5.02
C LEU A 36 -2.71 1.66 5.92
N TRP A 37 -2.36 2.94 5.97
CA TRP A 37 -3.19 4.02 6.52
C TRP A 37 -3.59 4.96 5.39
N ILE A 38 -4.81 4.79 4.90
CA ILE A 38 -5.36 5.52 3.76
C ILE A 38 -6.09 6.75 4.30
N ARG A 39 -5.66 7.94 3.89
CA ARG A 39 -6.15 9.22 4.39
C ARG A 39 -6.56 10.14 3.26
N THR A 40 -7.72 10.74 3.42
CA THR A 40 -8.28 11.80 2.58
C THR A 40 -8.63 12.99 3.47
N ALA A 41 -9.12 14.10 2.88
CA ALA A 41 -9.53 15.27 3.67
C ALA A 41 -10.70 14.99 4.62
N GLY A 42 -11.57 14.02 4.33
CA GLY A 42 -12.78 13.75 5.12
C GLY A 42 -12.84 12.37 5.78
N GLN A 43 -11.89 11.48 5.47
CA GLN A 43 -11.90 10.10 5.95
C GLN A 43 -10.49 9.55 6.11
N GLU A 44 -10.31 8.72 7.13
CA GLU A 44 -9.11 7.91 7.32
C GLU A 44 -9.46 6.49 7.72
N ARG A 45 -8.65 5.52 7.26
CA ARG A 45 -8.76 4.13 7.69
C ARG A 45 -7.42 3.42 7.67
N LYS A 46 -7.24 2.50 8.61
CA LYS A 46 -6.12 1.55 8.59
C LYS A 46 -6.64 0.18 8.18
N GLN A 47 -5.98 -0.47 7.23
CA GLN A 47 -6.39 -1.77 6.74
C GLN A 47 -5.17 -2.59 6.32
N ALA A 48 -5.20 -3.89 6.62
CA ALA A 48 -4.21 -4.84 6.17
C ALA A 48 -4.60 -5.44 4.82
N PHE A 49 -3.60 -5.68 3.98
CA PHE A 49 -3.74 -6.26 2.66
C PHE A 49 -2.69 -7.33 2.42
N ARG A 50 -3.03 -8.25 1.52
CA ARG A 50 -2.18 -9.29 0.94
C ARG A 50 -1.87 -8.93 -0.51
N GLU A 51 -0.87 -9.59 -1.07
CA GLU A 51 -0.59 -9.53 -2.51
C GLU A 51 -1.83 -9.87 -3.33
N GLY A 52 -2.00 -9.19 -4.47
CA GLY A 52 -3.15 -9.30 -5.36
C GLY A 52 -4.41 -8.56 -4.87
N GLN A 53 -4.50 -8.19 -3.60
CA GLN A 53 -5.66 -7.44 -3.10
C GLN A 53 -5.61 -5.98 -3.57
N SER A 54 -6.80 -5.45 -3.84
CA SER A 54 -6.99 -4.06 -4.25
C SER A 54 -7.93 -3.32 -3.31
N THR A 55 -7.79 -2.00 -3.28
CA THR A 55 -8.67 -1.12 -2.54
C THR A 55 -8.94 0.15 -3.35
N PRO A 56 -10.21 0.61 -3.42
CA PRO A 56 -10.50 1.90 -4.03
C PRO A 56 -9.91 3.02 -3.17
N LEU A 57 -9.29 3.98 -3.84
CA LEU A 57 -8.88 5.27 -3.28
C LEU A 57 -9.97 6.30 -3.63
N PRO A 58 -10.70 6.84 -2.64
CA PRO A 58 -11.86 7.70 -2.89
C PRO A 58 -11.55 8.87 -3.83
N GLY A 59 -12.30 8.95 -4.93
CA GLY A 59 -12.22 10.05 -5.90
C GLY A 59 -10.89 10.14 -6.68
N THR A 60 -10.07 9.08 -6.66
CA THR A 60 -8.74 9.10 -7.27
C THR A 60 -8.45 7.87 -8.13
N GLY A 61 -8.83 6.66 -7.71
CA GLY A 61 -8.57 5.46 -8.49
C GLY A 61 -8.54 4.19 -7.66
N THR A 62 -7.80 3.17 -8.11
CA THR A 62 -7.64 1.89 -7.40
C THR A 62 -6.17 1.63 -7.10
N LEU A 63 -5.89 1.17 -5.87
CA LEU A 63 -4.57 0.74 -5.43
C LEU A 63 -4.57 -0.78 -5.24
N ARG A 64 -3.68 -1.48 -5.94
CA ARG A 64 -3.43 -2.92 -5.78
C ARG A 64 -2.09 -3.14 -5.09
N ILE A 65 -2.03 -4.12 -4.21
CA ILE A 65 -0.76 -4.63 -3.68
C ILE A 65 -0.21 -5.62 -4.70
N ASP A 66 0.83 -5.22 -5.43
CA ASP A 66 1.40 -6.01 -6.50
C ASP A 66 2.33 -7.11 -5.96
N SER A 67 3.22 -6.74 -5.04
CA SER A 67 4.12 -7.67 -4.34
C SER A 67 4.46 -7.17 -2.94
N ILE A 68 4.79 -8.07 -2.04
CA ILE A 68 5.23 -7.85 -0.67
C ILE A 68 6.45 -8.74 -0.43
N THR A 69 7.59 -8.11 -0.17
CA THR A 69 8.82 -8.80 0.23
C THR A 69 9.04 -8.54 1.72
N PRO A 70 8.81 -9.53 2.61
CA PRO A 70 9.12 -9.40 4.03
C PRO A 70 10.61 -9.12 4.26
N ALA A 71 10.94 -8.61 5.45
CA ALA A 71 12.34 -8.41 5.82
C ALA A 71 13.09 -9.75 5.86
N GLN A 72 14.32 -9.77 5.33
CA GLN A 72 15.18 -10.95 5.30
C GLN A 72 16.62 -10.55 5.65
N GLY A 73 17.12 -11.05 6.79
CA GLY A 73 18.41 -10.60 7.33
C GLY A 73 18.41 -9.09 7.57
N ASP A 74 19.40 -8.39 7.00
CA ASP A 74 19.51 -6.93 7.08
C ASP A 74 18.66 -6.18 6.04
N ALA A 75 17.99 -6.89 5.12
CA ALA A 75 17.14 -6.27 4.12
C ALA A 75 15.79 -5.85 4.74
N ALA A 76 15.49 -4.56 4.65
CA ALA A 76 14.20 -4.02 5.08
C ALA A 76 13.04 -4.57 4.24
N ALA A 77 11.89 -4.79 4.87
CA ALA A 77 10.67 -5.19 4.18
C ALA A 77 10.24 -4.11 3.16
N THR A 78 9.80 -4.56 1.98
CA THR A 78 9.34 -3.71 0.87
C THR A 78 8.02 -4.23 0.31
N ALA A 79 7.28 -3.36 -0.37
CA ALA A 79 6.12 -3.76 -1.16
C ALA A 79 6.05 -2.92 -2.42
N THR A 80 5.47 -3.48 -3.48
CA THR A 80 5.16 -2.74 -4.70
C THR A 80 3.65 -2.50 -4.75
N LEU A 81 3.28 -1.24 -4.93
CA LEU A 81 1.89 -0.81 -5.09
C LEU A 81 1.65 -0.47 -6.55
N ALA A 82 0.62 -1.05 -7.15
CA ALA A 82 0.14 -0.70 -8.47
C ALA A 82 -1.07 0.22 -8.35
N TYR A 83 -0.94 1.45 -8.84
CA TYR A 83 -2.00 2.44 -8.82
C TYR A 83 -2.53 2.67 -10.23
N THR A 84 -3.85 2.56 -10.40
CA THR A 84 -4.55 2.95 -11.63
C THR A 84 -5.49 4.10 -11.30
N GLY A 85 -5.23 5.28 -11.87
CA GLY A 85 -6.07 6.46 -11.68
C GLY A 85 -7.42 6.34 -12.40
N SER A 86 -8.48 6.88 -11.80
CA SER A 86 -9.73 7.15 -12.50
C SER A 86 -9.54 8.38 -13.38
N GLU A 87 -9.85 8.25 -14.67
CA GLU A 87 -9.92 9.37 -15.62
C GLU A 87 -10.94 10.43 -15.19
#